data_AF-A0AAV2AHE0-F1
#
_entry.id   AF-A0AAV2AHE0-F1
#
_cell.length_a   1.000
_cell.length_b   1.000
_cell.length_c   1.000
_cell.angle_alpha   90.00
_cell.angle_beta   90.00
_cell.angle_gamma   90.00
#
_symmetry.space_group_name_H-M   'P 1'
#
loop_
_entity.id
_entity.type
_entity.pdbx_description
1 polymer ?
#
loop_
_entity_poly.entity_id
_entity_poly.type
_entity_poly.pdbx_seq_one_letter_code
_entity_poly.pdbx_strand_id
1 'polypeptide(L)'
;MYVDVEIAQLIRALDRKKHKAISDDRFVYAKKLKYAQNQLMKVGEKLGKLDIEKELAVEDEDYDRAHLKKEEIEKLRLDTYKRLNITALMEMDGKIIKQNDEENDQFSHAENGHSSKHMNSSSSSKPPSEMLLPMVGNFIDHDENVVPALTKGVKTQPSVFPGSDVETGNDLVLGKLTEKERREASLPIEVFGLPLVEKMYSKSFDRREEAMKELQIFLEKYQKKGQQHSPNDVVKAASFLIQKALCDKVFSIYTAALSILAMCFKTFIPKHQVSKIEATSLVEKSMPEIINKLGDTAPRLKNASLQYLTNDLPYSELENLQIIPVYVLSPLQNVLNVRLAQSRCELLEKLIKKYPPSSHSILSLSKIMPFLVDALQHPASSVRGAAEHIILCLYEQDGAKVRKYVPFDSAASKRNIMHRRLLQAFDKIDKQKSGIKEKPNHDAKGSTSKQSLTPPVTQIATDELSIMKTCIFCEEKNDKFTSEGLDEHYDKECPMLIRCSNCKQIVEIASLTEHLLEECESRSQYQQCPLCLEAIPSLNYDNHIKIRMCTMAKSSSEANHCPLCHKNIEPGEQGWRSHLMGERACAFNPRRKDKKSSKKRILKKKGKK
;
A
#
# COMPACT_ATOMS: atom_id res chain seq x y z
N MET A 1 13.82 -5.46 -2.49
CA MET A 1 14.89 -4.90 -3.34
C MET A 1 14.20 -3.91 -4.27
N TYR A 2 14.51 -2.61 -4.20
CA TYR A 2 13.92 -1.62 -5.10
C TYR A 2 14.50 -1.84 -6.51
N VAL A 3 13.65 -2.17 -7.47
CA VAL A 3 14.04 -2.38 -8.87
C VAL A 3 13.20 -1.42 -9.70
N ASP A 4 13.85 -0.74 -10.63
CA ASP A 4 13.21 0.18 -11.59
C ASP A 4 11.99 -0.47 -12.28
N VAL A 5 10.86 0.25 -12.29
CA VAL A 5 9.56 -0.28 -12.74
C VAL A 5 9.56 -0.59 -14.25
N GLU A 6 10.23 0.23 -15.06
CA GLU A 6 10.34 0.02 -16.52
C GLU A 6 11.20 -1.20 -16.82
N ILE A 7 12.35 -1.33 -16.13
CA ILE A 7 13.23 -2.50 -16.26
C ILE A 7 12.49 -3.78 -15.85
N ALA A 8 11.70 -3.75 -14.77
CA ALA A 8 10.90 -4.89 -14.35
C ALA A 8 9.83 -5.28 -15.38
N GLN A 9 9.20 -4.30 -16.04
CA GLN A 9 8.26 -4.57 -17.14
C GLN A 9 8.96 -5.17 -18.37
N LEU A 10 10.14 -4.64 -18.72
CA LEU A 10 10.95 -5.14 -19.83
C LEU A 10 11.43 -6.58 -19.58
N ILE A 11 11.88 -6.90 -18.36
CA ILE A 11 12.29 -8.27 -17.99
C ILE A 11 11.12 -9.25 -18.16
N ARG A 12 9.90 -8.88 -17.73
CA ARG A 12 8.69 -9.71 -17.94
C ARG A 12 8.35 -9.89 -19.41
N ALA A 13 8.54 -8.85 -20.24
CA ALA A 13 8.32 -8.93 -21.68
C ALA A 13 9.32 -9.88 -22.36
N LEU A 14 10.61 -9.76 -22.02
CA LEU A 14 11.66 -10.68 -22.45
C LEU A 14 11.39 -12.11 -21.97
N ASP A 15 10.80 -12.27 -20.79
CA ASP A 15 10.48 -13.60 -20.25
C ASP A 15 9.40 -14.31 -21.05
N ARG A 16 8.33 -13.59 -21.41
CA ARG A 16 7.30 -14.14 -22.30
C ARG A 16 7.88 -14.51 -23.67
N LYS A 17 8.76 -13.67 -24.23
CA LYS A 17 9.46 -13.99 -25.49
C LYS A 17 10.38 -15.18 -25.37
N LYS A 18 11.07 -15.34 -24.25
CA LYS A 18 11.94 -16.49 -23.99
C LYS A 18 11.14 -17.79 -23.95
N HIS A 19 10.00 -17.81 -23.26
CA HIS A 19 9.12 -18.98 -23.24
C HIS A 19 8.57 -19.32 -24.63
N LYS A 20 8.18 -18.30 -25.41
CA LYS A 20 7.76 -18.49 -26.80
C LYS A 20 8.90 -19.02 -27.67
N ALA A 21 10.11 -18.46 -27.57
CA ALA A 21 11.28 -18.93 -28.29
C ALA A 21 11.67 -20.37 -27.94
N ILE A 22 11.47 -20.80 -26.69
CA ILE A 22 11.65 -22.20 -26.28
C ILE A 22 10.59 -23.11 -26.92
N SER A 23 9.33 -22.67 -26.97
CA SER A 23 8.24 -23.41 -27.62
C SER A 23 8.39 -23.51 -29.14
N ASP A 24 9.08 -22.53 -29.75
CA ASP A 24 9.33 -22.45 -31.19
C ASP A 24 10.71 -23.05 -31.57
N ASP A 25 11.38 -23.78 -30.66
CA ASP A 25 12.72 -24.37 -30.82
C ASP A 25 13.86 -23.39 -31.20
N ARG A 26 13.68 -22.09 -30.93
CA ARG A 26 14.66 -21.02 -31.15
C ARG A 26 15.61 -20.85 -29.95
N PHE A 27 16.41 -21.89 -29.66
CA PHE A 27 17.21 -21.96 -28.43
C PHE A 27 18.33 -20.90 -28.32
N VAL A 28 18.97 -20.52 -29.43
CA VAL A 28 20.00 -19.48 -29.46
C VAL A 28 19.42 -18.12 -29.07
N TYR A 29 18.22 -17.81 -29.58
CA TYR A 29 17.48 -16.62 -29.23
C TYR A 29 17.03 -16.64 -27.75
N ALA A 30 16.53 -17.78 -27.27
CA ALA A 30 16.18 -17.96 -25.85
C ALA A 30 17.38 -17.73 -24.91
N LYS A 31 18.59 -18.15 -25.31
CA LYS A 31 19.84 -17.90 -24.57
C LYS A 31 20.19 -16.41 -24.53
N LYS A 32 20.07 -15.69 -25.65
CA LYS A 32 20.30 -14.22 -25.70
C LYS A 32 19.28 -13.45 -24.85
N LEU A 33 18.01 -13.86 -24.86
CA LEU A 33 16.96 -13.29 -23.99
C LEU A 33 17.28 -13.52 -22.51
N LYS A 34 17.72 -14.72 -22.11
CA LYS A 34 18.15 -15.02 -20.73
C LYS A 34 19.34 -14.16 -20.29
N TYR A 35 20.32 -13.95 -21.18
CA TYR A 35 21.45 -13.07 -20.89
C TYR A 35 21.01 -11.61 -20.67
N ALA A 36 20.16 -11.08 -21.56
CA ALA A 36 19.61 -9.73 -21.44
C ALA A 36 18.82 -9.55 -20.13
N GLN A 37 18.01 -10.52 -19.73
CA GLN A 37 17.30 -10.52 -18.44
C GLN A 37 18.26 -10.36 -17.25
N ASN A 38 19.34 -11.15 -17.22
CA ASN A 38 20.32 -11.10 -16.13
C ASN A 38 21.07 -9.76 -16.05
N GLN A 39 21.42 -9.16 -17.19
CA GLN A 39 22.06 -7.85 -17.22
C GLN A 39 21.09 -6.73 -16.80
N LEU A 40 19.83 -6.81 -17.24
CA LEU A 40 18.79 -5.86 -16.85
C LEU A 40 18.48 -5.93 -15.35
N MET A 41 18.49 -7.10 -14.71
CA MET A 41 18.32 -7.20 -13.25
C MET A 41 19.41 -6.42 -12.50
N LYS A 42 20.68 -6.59 -12.88
CA LYS A 42 21.82 -5.88 -12.26
C LYS A 42 21.72 -4.37 -12.45
N VAL A 43 21.34 -3.92 -13.64
CA VAL A 43 21.16 -2.48 -13.93
C VAL A 43 19.92 -1.92 -13.24
N GLY A 44 18.83 -2.68 -13.15
CA GLY A 44 17.60 -2.29 -12.47
C GLY A 44 17.78 -2.05 -10.98
N GLU A 45 18.63 -2.83 -10.31
CA GLU A 45 19.04 -2.57 -8.92
C GLU A 45 19.85 -1.27 -8.79
N LYS A 46 20.73 -0.98 -9.74
CA LYS A 46 21.54 0.24 -9.74
C LYS A 46 20.68 1.48 -10.00
N LEU A 47 19.75 1.41 -10.96
CA LEU A 47 18.78 2.46 -11.25
C LEU A 47 17.86 2.71 -10.06
N GLY A 48 17.38 1.64 -9.39
CA GLY A 48 16.57 1.77 -8.19
C GLY A 48 17.28 2.49 -7.04
N LYS A 49 18.60 2.30 -6.87
CA LYS A 49 19.41 3.06 -5.90
C LYS A 49 19.53 4.54 -6.27
N LEU A 50 19.82 4.84 -7.53
CA LEU A 50 19.93 6.22 -8.02
C LEU A 50 18.60 6.98 -7.90
N ASP A 51 17.47 6.29 -8.11
CA ASP A 51 16.16 6.89 -7.97
C ASP A 51 15.85 7.25 -6.51
N ILE A 52 16.20 6.38 -5.55
CA ILE A 52 16.11 6.70 -4.12
C ILE A 52 17.01 7.89 -3.76
N GLU A 53 18.26 7.92 -4.24
CA GLU A 53 19.17 9.05 -4.01
C GLU A 53 18.64 10.37 -4.59
N LYS A 54 17.97 10.31 -5.74
CA LYS A 54 17.31 11.44 -6.38
C LYS A 54 16.12 11.94 -5.55
N GLU A 55 15.26 11.05 -5.06
CA GLU A 55 14.13 11.42 -4.20
C GLU A 55 14.60 12.02 -2.86
N LEU A 56 15.65 11.46 -2.25
CA LEU A 56 16.28 12.04 -1.05
C LEU A 56 16.82 13.45 -1.29
N ALA A 57 17.44 13.69 -2.46
CA ALA A 57 17.90 15.03 -2.83
C ALA A 57 16.74 16.02 -3.03
N VAL A 58 15.58 15.56 -3.52
CA VAL A 58 14.36 16.38 -3.63
C VAL A 58 13.79 16.70 -2.24
N GLU A 59 13.79 15.73 -1.32
CA GLU A 59 13.35 15.92 0.08
C GLU A 59 14.25 16.91 0.83
N ASP A 60 15.56 16.89 0.56
CA ASP A 60 16.55 17.82 1.12
C ASP A 60 16.57 19.20 0.40
N GLU A 61 15.67 19.44 -0.56
CA GLU A 61 15.60 20.66 -1.40
C GLU A 61 16.89 20.95 -2.20
N ASP A 62 17.75 19.95 -2.39
CA ASP A 62 18.98 20.00 -3.19
C ASP A 62 18.67 19.64 -4.65
N TYR A 63 18.04 20.60 -5.35
CA TYR A 63 17.55 20.40 -6.72
C TYR A 63 18.67 20.21 -7.75
N ASP A 64 19.86 20.79 -7.53
CA ASP A 64 21.02 20.61 -8.41
C ASP A 64 21.49 19.16 -8.37
N ARG A 65 21.57 18.57 -7.16
CA ARG A 65 21.90 17.16 -6.99
C ARG A 65 20.81 16.24 -7.54
N ALA A 66 19.53 16.59 -7.36
CA ALA A 66 18.43 15.84 -7.94
C ALA A 66 18.49 15.84 -9.49
N HIS A 67 18.89 16.97 -10.10
CA HIS A 67 19.07 17.07 -11.54
C HIS A 67 20.21 16.17 -12.05
N LEU A 68 21.38 16.22 -11.42
CA LEU A 68 22.52 15.37 -11.78
C LEU A 68 22.18 13.87 -11.68
N LYS A 69 21.44 13.47 -10.63
CA LYS A 69 21.01 12.08 -10.45
C LYS A 69 20.02 11.65 -11.52
N LYS A 70 19.15 12.55 -11.97
CA LYS A 70 18.24 12.29 -13.09
C LYS A 70 19.00 12.05 -14.39
N GLU A 71 19.99 12.88 -14.72
CA GLU A 71 20.83 12.69 -15.91
C GLU A 71 21.62 11.37 -15.85
N GLU A 72 22.13 11.00 -14.66
CA GLU A 72 22.82 9.73 -14.43
C GLU A 72 21.91 8.52 -14.70
N ILE A 73 20.64 8.59 -14.25
CA ILE A 73 19.61 7.56 -14.50
C ILE A 73 19.33 7.42 -16.00
N GLU A 74 19.08 8.53 -16.70
CA GLU A 74 18.75 8.53 -18.13
C GLU A 74 19.92 7.99 -18.97
N LYS A 75 21.14 8.43 -18.69
CA LYS A 75 22.35 7.95 -19.37
C LYS A 75 22.59 6.46 -19.15
N LEU A 76 22.51 5.98 -17.90
CA LEU A 76 22.70 4.57 -17.58
C LEU A 76 21.65 3.67 -18.26
N ARG A 77 20.41 4.15 -18.35
CA ARG A 77 19.32 3.45 -19.03
C ARG A 77 19.59 3.37 -20.54
N LEU A 78 19.90 4.49 -21.18
CA LEU A 78 20.15 4.55 -22.62
C LEU A 78 21.35 3.69 -23.05
N ASP A 79 22.47 3.77 -22.31
CA ASP A 79 23.66 2.97 -22.57
C ASP A 79 23.39 1.47 -22.44
N THR A 80 22.57 1.09 -21.45
CA THR A 80 22.19 -0.31 -21.24
C THR A 80 21.31 -0.84 -22.37
N TYR A 81 20.32 -0.07 -22.81
CA TYR A 81 19.44 -0.48 -23.91
C TYR A 81 20.17 -0.60 -25.24
N LYS A 82 21.10 0.32 -25.51
CA LYS A 82 21.94 0.28 -26.70
C LYS A 82 22.90 -0.90 -26.67
N ARG A 83 23.60 -1.13 -25.56
CA ARG A 83 24.56 -2.24 -25.39
C ARG A 83 23.88 -3.61 -25.48
N LEU A 84 22.68 -3.75 -24.92
CA LEU A 84 21.92 -5.00 -24.99
C LEU A 84 21.09 -5.11 -26.27
N ASN A 85 21.13 -4.12 -27.17
CA ASN A 85 20.33 -4.05 -28.40
C ASN A 85 18.86 -4.48 -28.19
N ILE A 86 18.22 -3.90 -27.15
CA ILE A 86 16.89 -4.33 -26.68
C ILE A 86 15.85 -4.24 -27.80
N THR A 87 15.93 -3.24 -28.66
CA THR A 87 15.00 -3.05 -29.79
C THR A 87 15.03 -4.24 -30.76
N ALA A 88 16.20 -4.77 -31.10
CA ALA A 88 16.33 -5.94 -31.97
C ALA A 88 15.96 -7.25 -31.24
N LEU A 89 16.31 -7.38 -29.97
CA LEU A 89 15.94 -8.53 -29.13
C LEU A 89 14.44 -8.63 -28.86
N MET A 90 13.73 -7.50 -28.94
CA MET A 90 12.30 -7.43 -28.69
C MET A 90 11.45 -7.70 -29.93
N GLU A 91 12.02 -7.98 -31.12
CA GLU A 91 11.32 -8.32 -32.39
C GLU A 91 9.88 -7.78 -32.46
N MET A 92 9.72 -6.45 -32.35
CA MET A 92 8.42 -5.82 -32.06
C MET A 92 7.46 -5.88 -33.27
N ASP A 93 7.99 -6.04 -34.48
CA ASP A 93 7.23 -6.06 -35.73
C ASP A 93 6.73 -7.46 -36.13
N GLY A 94 6.88 -8.46 -35.25
CA GLY A 94 6.50 -9.85 -35.53
C GLY A 94 7.35 -10.56 -36.59
N LYS A 95 8.34 -9.87 -37.18
CA LYS A 95 9.32 -10.42 -38.11
C LYS A 95 10.44 -11.12 -37.34
N ILE A 96 10.72 -12.37 -37.69
CA ILE A 96 11.86 -13.14 -37.17
C ILE A 96 13.15 -12.48 -37.65
N ILE A 97 13.99 -12.03 -36.72
CA ILE A 97 15.31 -11.46 -37.03
C ILE A 97 16.32 -12.61 -37.00
N LYS A 98 16.82 -13.04 -38.17
CA LYS A 98 17.74 -14.19 -38.30
C LYS A 98 18.99 -14.08 -37.41
N GLN A 99 19.51 -12.86 -37.23
CA GLN A 99 20.65 -12.56 -36.35
C GLN A 99 20.41 -12.90 -34.87
N ASN A 100 19.15 -13.00 -34.43
CA ASN A 100 18.83 -13.44 -33.06
C ASN A 100 19.00 -14.95 -32.89
N ASP A 101 18.84 -15.73 -33.96
CA ASP A 101 19.00 -17.19 -33.98
C ASP A 101 20.41 -17.66 -34.35
N GLU A 102 21.25 -16.77 -34.88
CA GLU A 102 22.64 -17.04 -35.21
C GLU A 102 23.54 -17.03 -33.96
N GLU A 103 24.44 -18.01 -33.83
CA GLU A 103 25.44 -18.01 -32.77
C GLU A 103 26.48 -16.90 -33.03
N ASN A 104 26.63 -15.98 -32.09
CA ASN A 104 27.70 -14.98 -32.09
C ASN A 104 28.59 -15.24 -30.87
N ASP A 105 29.90 -15.29 -31.08
CA ASP A 105 30.94 -15.67 -30.10
C ASP A 105 30.99 -14.83 -28.81
N GLN A 106 30.18 -13.77 -28.68
CA GLN A 106 30.16 -12.89 -27.52
C GLN A 106 29.36 -13.41 -26.31
N PHE A 107 28.62 -14.53 -26.44
CA PHE A 107 27.70 -15.03 -25.39
C PHE A 107 28.08 -16.39 -24.78
N SER A 108 29.30 -16.88 -25.02
CA SER A 108 29.77 -18.23 -24.62
C SER A 108 30.41 -18.33 -23.23
N HIS A 109 30.73 -17.22 -22.54
CA HIS A 109 31.42 -17.28 -21.25
C HIS A 109 30.61 -16.64 -20.10
N ALA A 110 29.63 -17.37 -19.56
CA ALA A 110 29.05 -17.04 -18.26
C ALA A 110 28.49 -18.27 -17.51
N GLU A 111 29.14 -19.42 -17.64
CA GLU A 111 29.03 -20.52 -16.67
C GLU A 111 30.43 -21.09 -16.46
N ASN A 112 31.12 -20.55 -15.44
CA ASN A 112 32.11 -21.21 -14.58
C ASN A 112 32.95 -20.14 -13.87
N GLY A 113 32.71 -19.99 -12.57
CA GLY A 113 33.64 -19.27 -11.70
C GLY A 113 34.76 -20.21 -11.30
N HIS A 114 36.01 -19.86 -11.61
CA HIS A 114 37.18 -20.21 -10.81
C HIS A 114 38.29 -19.18 -11.02
N SER A 115 38.90 -18.77 -9.92
CA SER A 115 40.06 -17.89 -9.84
C SER A 115 41.24 -18.45 -10.62
N SER A 116 41.90 -17.62 -11.43
CA SER A 116 43.35 -17.70 -11.57
C SER A 116 43.94 -16.33 -11.92
N LYS A 117 44.98 -15.97 -11.17
CA LYS A 117 45.85 -14.81 -11.39
C LYS A 117 46.59 -15.01 -12.71
N HIS A 118 46.74 -13.97 -13.52
CA HIS A 118 48.03 -13.61 -14.13
C HIS A 118 47.89 -12.26 -14.86
N MET A 119 48.80 -11.33 -14.53
CA MET A 119 49.03 -10.10 -15.26
C MET A 119 49.71 -10.42 -16.60
N ASN A 120 49.40 -9.67 -17.66
CA ASN A 120 50.41 -8.92 -18.41
C ASN A 120 49.80 -7.93 -19.41
N SER A 121 50.67 -7.01 -19.80
CA SER A 121 50.51 -5.63 -20.22
C SER A 121 50.29 -5.37 -21.71
N SER A 122 49.98 -4.08 -22.00
CA SER A 122 50.22 -3.28 -23.22
C SER A 122 49.17 -3.43 -24.34
N SER A 123 48.69 -2.38 -25.02
CA SER A 123 49.21 -1.03 -25.29
C SER A 123 48.11 -0.07 -25.79
N SER A 124 48.33 1.25 -25.58
CA SER A 124 47.99 2.45 -26.40
C SER A 124 46.57 2.59 -26.99
N SER A 125 45.82 3.70 -26.85
CA SER A 125 46.19 5.10 -27.02
C SER A 125 45.15 6.08 -26.41
N LYS A 126 45.65 7.25 -26.00
CA LYS A 126 45.04 8.41 -25.30
C LYS A 126 43.73 9.00 -25.90
N PRO A 127 42.89 9.69 -25.10
CA PRO A 127 42.07 10.83 -25.53
C PRO A 127 42.75 12.18 -25.20
N PRO A 128 42.43 13.30 -25.87
CA PRO A 128 42.98 14.61 -25.52
C PRO A 128 42.29 15.20 -24.29
N SER A 129 43.09 15.92 -23.51
CA SER A 129 42.72 16.74 -22.35
C SER A 129 42.45 18.18 -22.75
N GLU A 130 41.51 18.84 -22.08
CA GLU A 130 41.47 20.28 -21.78
C GLU A 130 40.55 20.43 -20.54
N MET A 131 41.08 20.65 -19.33
CA MET A 131 41.42 21.95 -18.69
C MET A 131 40.26 22.97 -18.72
N LEU A 132 39.87 23.71 -17.68
CA LEU A 132 40.15 23.80 -16.23
C LEU A 132 39.13 24.82 -15.65
N LEU A 133 38.51 24.50 -14.51
CA LEU A 133 38.30 25.35 -13.30
C LEU A 133 37.48 26.70 -13.35
N PRO A 134 37.12 27.26 -12.16
CA PRO A 134 35.76 27.75 -11.85
C PRO A 134 35.69 29.29 -11.66
N MET A 135 34.49 29.83 -11.43
CA MET A 135 34.36 31.19 -10.91
C MET A 135 33.20 31.36 -9.91
N VAL A 136 33.49 32.20 -8.92
CA VAL A 136 32.75 32.51 -7.70
C VAL A 136 31.96 33.81 -7.89
N GLY A 137 30.74 33.86 -7.35
CA GLY A 137 30.18 35.03 -6.65
C GLY A 137 29.34 36.04 -7.45
N ASN A 138 28.05 36.20 -7.09
CA ASN A 138 27.58 37.40 -6.39
C ASN A 138 26.10 37.31 -5.97
N PHE A 139 25.84 37.76 -4.73
CA PHE A 139 24.54 38.08 -4.14
C PHE A 139 24.05 39.46 -4.63
N ILE A 140 22.75 39.60 -4.98
CA ILE A 140 21.90 40.77 -4.72
C ILE A 140 20.45 40.28 -4.50
N ASP A 141 19.75 40.92 -3.55
CA ASP A 141 18.42 40.62 -3.03
C ASP A 141 17.31 41.52 -3.62
N HIS A 142 16.08 40.97 -3.59
CA HIS A 142 14.70 41.47 -3.81
C HIS A 142 14.41 42.75 -4.64
N ASP A 143 13.52 42.63 -5.64
CA ASP A 143 12.13 43.11 -5.47
C ASP A 143 11.13 42.55 -6.51
N GLU A 144 9.86 42.60 -6.13
CA GLU A 144 8.67 42.04 -6.77
C GLU A 144 8.45 42.37 -8.26
N ASN A 145 8.01 41.37 -9.04
CA ASN A 145 7.14 41.57 -10.20
C ASN A 145 6.29 40.33 -10.47
N VAL A 146 4.98 40.49 -10.35
CA VAL A 146 3.94 39.52 -10.72
C VAL A 146 3.75 39.55 -12.24
N VAL A 147 4.05 38.45 -12.96
CA VAL A 147 3.47 38.14 -14.28
C VAL A 147 3.60 36.63 -14.61
N PRO A 148 2.87 36.08 -15.61
CA PRO A 148 1.77 35.12 -15.45
C PRO A 148 2.17 33.66 -15.72
N ALA A 149 1.28 32.74 -15.31
CA ALA A 149 1.39 31.30 -15.50
C ALA A 149 1.69 30.90 -16.96
N LEU A 150 2.94 30.51 -17.21
CA LEU A 150 3.34 29.84 -18.43
C LEU A 150 2.79 28.41 -18.44
N THR A 151 1.85 28.22 -19.37
CA THR A 151 1.48 26.96 -20.03
C THR A 151 2.61 25.92 -19.99
N LYS A 152 2.33 24.75 -19.39
CA LYS A 152 3.19 23.57 -19.48
C LYS A 152 3.29 23.14 -20.94
N GLY A 153 4.34 23.62 -21.61
CA GLY A 153 4.82 23.08 -22.86
C GLY A 153 5.16 21.61 -22.69
N VAL A 154 4.63 20.80 -23.60
CA VAL A 154 4.94 19.39 -23.79
C VAL A 154 6.46 19.27 -23.97
N LYS A 155 7.15 18.64 -23.00
CA LYS A 155 8.54 18.23 -23.17
C LYS A 155 8.56 16.87 -23.86
N THR A 156 8.70 16.90 -25.18
CA THR A 156 9.22 15.78 -25.97
C THR A 156 10.73 15.66 -25.69
N GLN A 157 11.15 14.49 -25.24
CA GLN A 157 12.54 14.04 -25.34
C GLN A 157 12.56 12.66 -26.03
N PRO A 158 13.66 12.31 -26.72
CA PRO A 158 13.66 11.27 -27.75
C PRO A 158 13.61 9.87 -27.12
N SER A 159 12.49 9.19 -27.33
CA SER A 159 12.35 7.76 -27.06
C SER A 159 13.13 6.96 -28.10
N VAL A 160 13.96 6.02 -27.63
CA VAL A 160 14.66 5.02 -28.47
C VAL A 160 13.75 3.83 -28.84
N PHE A 161 12.47 3.89 -28.49
CA PHE A 161 11.44 3.11 -29.17
C PHE A 161 11.02 3.89 -30.42
N PRO A 162 11.27 3.38 -31.65
CA PRO A 162 10.33 3.63 -32.71
C PRO A 162 8.97 3.21 -32.16
N GLY A 163 8.03 4.16 -32.15
CA GLY A 163 6.65 3.79 -32.00
C GLY A 163 6.39 2.65 -32.96
N SER A 164 5.76 1.59 -32.48
CA SER A 164 4.95 0.76 -33.36
C SER A 164 3.77 1.60 -33.83
N ASP A 165 4.06 2.58 -34.69
CA ASP A 165 3.31 2.82 -35.91
C ASP A 165 3.70 1.67 -36.87
N VAL A 166 3.43 0.43 -36.46
CA VAL A 166 3.25 -0.67 -37.39
C VAL A 166 1.77 -0.88 -37.41
N GLU A 167 1.17 -0.19 -38.39
CA GLU A 167 0.10 -0.70 -39.22
C GLU A 167 0.19 -2.23 -39.29
N THR A 168 -0.46 -2.91 -38.35
CA THR A 168 -0.70 -4.35 -38.44
C THR A 168 -2.20 -4.50 -38.52
N GLY A 169 -2.64 -4.75 -39.74
CA GLY A 169 -4.03 -4.89 -40.10
C GLY A 169 -4.60 -3.55 -40.55
N ASN A 170 -4.85 -3.46 -41.86
CA ASN A 170 -6.09 -2.82 -42.31
C ASN A 170 -7.26 -3.56 -41.63
N ASP A 171 -7.47 -3.35 -40.33
CA ASP A 171 -8.83 -3.33 -39.81
C ASP A 171 -9.44 -2.16 -40.56
N LEU A 172 -10.21 -2.48 -41.60
CA LEU A 172 -11.10 -1.55 -42.25
C LEU A 172 -11.74 -0.71 -41.14
N VAL A 173 -11.31 0.55 -41.01
CA VAL A 173 -11.94 1.54 -40.14
C VAL A 173 -13.30 1.82 -40.75
N LEU A 174 -14.21 0.87 -40.57
CA LEU A 174 -15.63 1.00 -40.83
C LEU A 174 -16.18 1.82 -39.66
N GLY A 175 -15.93 3.13 -39.64
CA GLY A 175 -16.45 4.06 -38.63
C GLY A 175 -15.45 4.46 -37.52
N LYS A 176 -15.94 5.05 -36.42
CA LYS A 176 -15.05 5.63 -35.36
C LYS A 176 -14.54 4.62 -34.32
N LEU A 177 -14.99 3.37 -34.39
CA LEU A 177 -14.49 2.27 -33.55
C LEU A 177 -13.57 1.36 -34.37
N THR A 178 -12.56 0.80 -33.71
CA THR A 178 -11.80 -0.33 -34.27
C THR A 178 -12.68 -1.58 -34.37
N GLU A 179 -12.31 -2.54 -35.22
CA GLU A 179 -13.06 -3.80 -35.37
C GLU A 179 -13.12 -4.58 -34.05
N LYS A 180 -12.02 -4.58 -33.29
CA LYS A 180 -11.97 -5.15 -31.94
C LYS A 180 -13.00 -4.51 -31.01
N GLU A 181 -13.02 -3.18 -30.94
CA GLU A 181 -13.95 -2.45 -30.06
C GLU A 181 -15.41 -2.66 -30.49
N ARG A 182 -15.66 -2.73 -31.81
CA ARG A 182 -16.98 -3.05 -32.37
C ARG A 182 -17.44 -4.45 -31.96
N ARG A 183 -16.55 -5.44 -31.98
CA ARG A 183 -16.86 -6.81 -31.54
C ARG A 183 -17.12 -6.89 -30.04
N GLU A 184 -16.29 -6.23 -29.23
CA GLU A 184 -16.44 -6.20 -27.77
C GLU A 184 -17.72 -5.46 -27.33
N ALA A 185 -18.08 -4.39 -28.05
CA ALA A 185 -19.26 -3.58 -27.78
C ALA A 185 -20.49 -3.98 -28.62
N SER A 186 -20.53 -5.19 -29.19
CA SER A 186 -21.62 -5.64 -30.07
C SER A 186 -23.01 -5.48 -29.43
N LEU A 187 -23.19 -6.01 -28.22
CA LEU A 187 -24.45 -5.91 -27.49
C LEU A 187 -24.81 -4.44 -27.14
N PRO A 188 -23.90 -3.61 -26.57
CA PRO A 188 -24.16 -2.17 -26.44
C PRO A 188 -24.56 -1.46 -27.74
N ILE A 189 -23.96 -1.83 -28.88
CA ILE A 189 -24.29 -1.25 -30.19
C ILE A 189 -25.69 -1.65 -30.63
N GLU A 190 -26.07 -2.91 -30.45
CA GLU A 190 -27.42 -3.40 -30.75
C GLU A 190 -28.47 -2.70 -29.88
N VAL A 191 -28.21 -2.56 -28.57
CA VAL A 191 -29.19 -2.03 -27.62
C VAL A 191 -29.31 -0.51 -27.66
N PHE A 192 -28.19 0.22 -27.65
CA PHE A 192 -28.17 1.68 -27.51
C PHE A 192 -27.88 2.41 -28.82
N GLY A 193 -27.56 1.66 -29.88
CA GLY A 193 -27.16 2.21 -31.17
C GLY A 193 -25.68 2.56 -31.23
N LEU A 194 -25.14 2.45 -32.44
CA LEU A 194 -23.75 2.80 -32.74
C LEU A 194 -23.38 4.23 -32.29
N PRO A 195 -24.20 5.29 -32.52
CA PRO A 195 -23.80 6.66 -32.19
C PRO A 195 -23.45 6.88 -30.73
N LEU A 196 -24.22 6.32 -29.79
CA LEU A 196 -23.96 6.43 -28.35
C LEU A 196 -22.66 5.74 -27.97
N VAL A 197 -22.43 4.54 -28.52
CA VAL A 197 -21.21 3.78 -28.25
C VAL A 197 -19.99 4.48 -28.85
N GLU A 198 -20.07 5.05 -30.06
CA GLU A 198 -18.96 5.84 -30.62
C GLU A 198 -18.60 7.03 -29.72
N LYS A 199 -19.62 7.71 -29.16
CA LYS A 199 -19.40 8.82 -28.23
C LYS A 199 -18.70 8.35 -26.94
N MET A 200 -19.06 7.19 -26.39
CA MET A 200 -18.38 6.59 -25.22
C MET A 200 -16.90 6.23 -25.47
N TYR A 201 -16.53 5.90 -26.71
CA TYR A 201 -15.15 5.58 -27.09
C TYR A 201 -14.35 6.81 -27.55
N SER A 202 -14.98 7.98 -27.64
CA SER A 202 -14.33 9.22 -28.04
C SER A 202 -13.18 9.61 -27.09
N LYS A 203 -12.10 10.16 -27.67
CA LYS A 203 -11.01 10.77 -26.91
C LYS A 203 -11.44 12.08 -26.20
N SER A 204 -12.40 12.81 -26.78
CA SER A 204 -13.01 14.00 -26.15
C SER A 204 -13.94 13.58 -25.00
N PHE A 205 -13.69 14.13 -23.81
CA PHE A 205 -14.47 13.83 -22.61
C PHE A 205 -15.89 14.38 -22.69
N ASP A 206 -16.11 15.53 -23.35
CA ASP A 206 -17.45 16.13 -23.52
C ASP A 206 -18.40 15.17 -24.25
N ARG A 207 -17.90 14.47 -25.27
CA ARG A 207 -18.67 13.43 -25.98
C ARG A 207 -18.98 12.23 -25.09
N ARG A 208 -18.04 11.82 -24.23
CA ARG A 208 -18.28 10.73 -23.28
C ARG A 208 -19.30 11.12 -22.22
N GLU A 209 -19.26 12.36 -21.73
CA GLU A 209 -20.30 12.89 -20.83
C GLU A 209 -21.68 12.92 -21.51
N GLU A 210 -21.76 13.35 -22.76
CA GLU A 210 -22.98 13.35 -23.55
C GLU A 210 -23.53 11.93 -23.68
N ALA A 211 -22.69 10.94 -23.97
CA ALA A 211 -23.10 9.55 -24.05
C ALA A 211 -23.58 8.98 -22.71
N MET A 212 -22.97 9.36 -21.59
CA MET A 212 -23.46 8.98 -20.26
C MET A 212 -24.83 9.58 -19.97
N LYS A 213 -25.08 10.84 -20.38
CA LYS A 213 -26.40 11.47 -20.28
C LYS A 213 -27.44 10.76 -21.16
N GLU A 214 -27.07 10.42 -22.40
CA GLU A 214 -27.95 9.67 -23.30
C GLU A 214 -28.29 8.29 -22.76
N LEU A 215 -27.30 7.57 -22.20
CA LEU A 215 -27.49 6.27 -21.58
C LEU A 215 -28.45 6.36 -20.39
N GLN A 216 -28.28 7.39 -19.54
CA GLN A 216 -29.18 7.64 -18.43
C GLN A 216 -30.63 7.86 -18.93
N ILE A 217 -30.81 8.76 -19.90
CA ILE A 217 -32.13 9.07 -20.48
C ILE A 217 -32.76 7.82 -21.12
N PHE A 218 -31.98 6.99 -21.80
CA PHE A 218 -32.46 5.74 -22.38
C PHE A 218 -33.04 4.82 -21.29
N LEU A 219 -32.30 4.61 -20.20
CA LEU A 219 -32.73 3.74 -19.11
C LEU A 219 -33.96 4.29 -18.39
N GLU A 220 -34.06 5.61 -18.20
CA GLU A 220 -35.23 6.26 -17.59
C GLU A 220 -36.51 6.10 -18.44
N LYS A 221 -36.37 6.22 -19.76
CA LYS A 221 -37.48 6.15 -20.72
C LYS A 221 -37.83 4.74 -21.17
N TYR A 222 -37.02 3.75 -20.82
CA TYR A 222 -37.22 2.37 -21.25
C TYR A 222 -38.58 1.81 -20.82
N GLN A 223 -39.27 1.15 -21.76
CA GLN A 223 -40.54 0.47 -21.55
C GLN A 223 -40.47 -0.90 -22.21
N LYS A 224 -40.78 -1.96 -21.45
CA LYS A 224 -40.72 -3.34 -21.96
C LYS A 224 -41.61 -3.57 -23.18
N LYS A 225 -42.75 -2.89 -23.25
CA LYS A 225 -43.71 -3.03 -24.35
C LYS A 225 -43.22 -2.26 -25.58
N GLY A 226 -42.92 -2.97 -26.66
CA GLY A 226 -42.50 -2.39 -27.94
C GLY A 226 -41.00 -2.20 -28.13
N GLN A 227 -40.17 -2.69 -27.20
CA GLN A 227 -38.71 -2.71 -27.35
C GLN A 227 -38.22 -4.07 -27.86
N GLN A 228 -37.16 -4.06 -28.68
CA GLN A 228 -36.57 -5.28 -29.24
C GLN A 228 -35.76 -6.08 -28.21
N HIS A 229 -35.12 -5.39 -27.27
CA HIS A 229 -34.21 -6.02 -26.29
C HIS A 229 -34.90 -6.21 -24.94
N SER A 230 -34.57 -7.30 -24.24
CA SER A 230 -35.13 -7.56 -22.92
C SER A 230 -34.50 -6.66 -21.85
N PRO A 231 -35.13 -6.47 -20.67
CA PRO A 231 -34.51 -5.74 -19.56
C PRO A 231 -33.16 -6.32 -19.12
N ASN A 232 -32.97 -7.64 -19.25
CA ASN A 232 -31.69 -8.30 -18.96
C ASN A 232 -30.62 -7.87 -19.96
N ASP A 233 -30.92 -7.87 -21.26
CA ASP A 233 -29.99 -7.44 -22.31
C ASP A 233 -29.60 -5.97 -22.14
N VAL A 234 -30.58 -5.13 -21.76
CA VAL A 234 -30.34 -3.71 -21.48
C VAL A 234 -29.41 -3.51 -20.30
N VAL A 235 -29.60 -4.21 -19.18
CA VAL A 235 -28.69 -4.14 -18.02
C VAL A 235 -27.31 -4.69 -18.37
N LYS A 236 -27.24 -5.79 -19.12
CA LYS A 236 -25.97 -6.39 -19.56
C LYS A 236 -25.18 -5.45 -20.48
N ALA A 237 -25.87 -4.77 -21.40
CA ALA A 237 -25.29 -3.74 -22.26
C ALA A 237 -24.84 -2.51 -21.46
N ALA A 238 -25.69 -2.01 -20.55
CA ALA A 238 -25.37 -0.86 -19.70
C ALA A 238 -24.18 -1.17 -18.79
N SER A 239 -24.10 -2.39 -18.25
CA SER A 239 -23.00 -2.87 -17.41
C SER A 239 -21.65 -2.71 -18.09
N PHE A 240 -21.56 -3.01 -19.39
CA PHE A 240 -20.34 -2.84 -20.18
C PHE A 240 -19.90 -1.37 -20.27
N LEU A 241 -20.83 -0.46 -20.57
CA LEU A 241 -20.52 0.98 -20.67
C LEU A 241 -20.23 1.60 -19.29
N ILE A 242 -20.95 1.20 -18.25
CA ILE A 242 -20.71 1.63 -16.86
C ILE A 242 -19.32 1.18 -16.41
N GLN A 243 -18.92 -0.07 -16.68
CA GLN A 243 -17.59 -0.56 -16.34
C GLN A 243 -16.49 0.28 -17.02
N LYS A 244 -16.67 0.61 -18.30
CA LYS A 244 -15.74 1.49 -19.02
C LYS A 244 -15.67 2.88 -18.39
N ALA A 245 -16.81 3.44 -18.00
CA ALA A 245 -16.91 4.77 -17.38
C ALA A 245 -16.34 4.82 -15.95
N LEU A 246 -16.44 3.73 -15.17
CA LEU A 246 -15.84 3.63 -13.84
C LEU A 246 -14.29 3.65 -13.89
N CYS A 247 -13.71 3.20 -15.01
CA CYS A 247 -12.28 3.25 -15.27
C CYS A 247 -11.81 4.56 -15.95
N ASP A 248 -12.71 5.53 -16.18
CA ASP A 248 -12.35 6.79 -16.82
C ASP A 248 -11.48 7.66 -15.91
N LYS A 249 -10.56 8.42 -16.51
CA LYS A 249 -9.68 9.35 -15.80
C LYS A 249 -10.40 10.65 -15.44
N VAL A 250 -11.49 10.97 -16.12
CA VAL A 250 -12.26 12.19 -15.92
C VAL A 250 -13.32 11.95 -14.84
N PHE A 251 -13.28 12.78 -13.80
CA PHE A 251 -14.09 12.62 -12.60
C PHE A 251 -15.60 12.68 -12.87
N SER A 252 -16.06 13.56 -13.76
CA SER A 252 -17.48 13.70 -14.10
C SER A 252 -18.08 12.44 -14.73
N ILE A 253 -17.31 11.74 -15.56
CA ILE A 253 -17.69 10.47 -16.18
C ILE A 253 -17.80 9.38 -15.11
N TYR A 254 -16.83 9.32 -14.18
CA TYR A 254 -16.88 8.41 -13.04
C TYR A 254 -18.14 8.63 -12.18
N THR A 255 -18.45 9.88 -11.84
CA THR A 255 -19.65 10.20 -11.06
C THR A 255 -20.94 9.89 -11.81
N ALA A 256 -20.99 10.12 -13.13
CA ALA A 256 -22.13 9.74 -13.96
C ALA A 256 -22.34 8.23 -13.95
N ALA A 257 -21.26 7.43 -14.00
CA ALA A 257 -21.33 5.98 -13.89
C ALA A 257 -21.93 5.52 -12.55
N LEU A 258 -21.51 6.14 -11.44
CA LEU A 258 -22.10 5.86 -10.11
C LEU A 258 -23.58 6.22 -10.05
N SER A 259 -23.98 7.36 -10.61
CA SER A 259 -25.39 7.79 -10.65
C SER A 259 -26.27 6.84 -11.46
N ILE A 260 -25.81 6.42 -12.65
CA ILE A 260 -26.53 5.45 -13.48
C ILE A 260 -26.61 4.10 -12.77
N LEU A 261 -25.52 3.65 -12.14
CA LEU A 261 -25.49 2.40 -11.39
C LEU A 261 -26.48 2.43 -10.20
N ALA A 262 -26.57 3.56 -9.49
CA ALA A 262 -27.57 3.75 -8.43
C ALA A 262 -29.00 3.66 -8.97
N MET A 263 -29.29 4.32 -10.10
CA MET A 263 -30.59 4.25 -10.77
C MET A 263 -30.93 2.83 -11.23
N CYS A 264 -29.95 2.07 -11.72
CA CYS A 264 -30.14 0.66 -12.10
C CYS A 264 -30.70 -0.14 -10.92
N PHE A 265 -30.06 -0.07 -9.75
CA PHE A 265 -30.48 -0.81 -8.56
C PHE A 265 -31.73 -0.24 -7.88
N LYS A 266 -31.88 1.09 -7.83
CA LYS A 266 -33.03 1.75 -7.17
C LYS A 266 -34.32 1.67 -7.98
N THR A 267 -34.23 1.67 -9.30
CA THR A 267 -35.39 1.94 -10.16
C THR A 267 -35.52 0.92 -11.28
N PHE A 268 -34.49 0.75 -12.12
CA PHE A 268 -34.63 -0.05 -13.34
C PHE A 268 -34.84 -1.54 -13.04
N ILE A 269 -33.97 -2.13 -12.22
CA ILE A 269 -34.00 -3.56 -11.87
C ILE A 269 -35.32 -3.93 -11.18
N PRO A 270 -35.78 -3.22 -10.13
CA PRO A 270 -37.06 -3.51 -9.49
C PRO A 270 -38.26 -3.32 -10.43
N LYS A 271 -38.30 -2.22 -11.20
CA LYS A 271 -39.42 -1.88 -12.09
C LYS A 271 -39.60 -2.90 -13.22
N HIS A 272 -38.50 -3.37 -13.80
CA HIS A 272 -38.53 -4.25 -14.96
C HIS A 272 -38.29 -5.73 -14.62
N GLN A 273 -38.16 -6.07 -13.33
CA GLN A 273 -37.93 -7.42 -12.82
C GLN A 273 -36.74 -8.10 -13.52
N VAL A 274 -35.62 -7.38 -13.56
CA VAL A 274 -34.35 -7.92 -14.09
C VAL A 274 -33.92 -9.11 -13.24
N SER A 275 -33.38 -10.14 -13.89
CA SER A 275 -33.00 -11.37 -13.20
C SER A 275 -31.91 -11.12 -12.15
N LYS A 276 -31.92 -11.91 -11.08
CA LYS A 276 -30.86 -11.85 -10.05
C LYS A 276 -29.48 -12.13 -10.64
N ILE A 277 -29.39 -12.97 -11.67
CA ILE A 277 -28.13 -13.31 -12.35
C ILE A 277 -27.50 -12.05 -12.98
N GLU A 278 -28.28 -11.26 -13.71
CA GLU A 278 -27.77 -10.04 -14.34
C GLU A 278 -27.50 -8.93 -13.31
N ALA A 279 -28.31 -8.82 -12.25
CA ALA A 279 -28.05 -7.91 -11.14
C ALA A 279 -26.71 -8.24 -10.44
N THR A 280 -26.44 -9.51 -10.18
CA THR A 280 -25.15 -9.98 -9.63
C THR A 280 -24.00 -9.70 -10.59
N SER A 281 -24.15 -9.98 -11.89
CA SER A 281 -23.11 -9.70 -12.89
C SER A 281 -22.75 -8.20 -12.96
N LEU A 282 -23.74 -7.32 -12.82
CA LEU A 282 -23.53 -5.88 -12.75
C LEU A 282 -22.67 -5.50 -11.53
N VAL A 283 -22.91 -6.10 -10.36
CA VAL A 283 -22.09 -5.90 -9.15
C VAL A 283 -20.66 -6.41 -9.36
N GLU A 284 -20.50 -7.62 -9.87
CA GLU A 284 -19.18 -8.24 -10.11
C GLU A 284 -18.29 -7.40 -11.04
N LYS A 285 -18.89 -6.75 -12.04
CA LYS A 285 -18.15 -5.89 -12.98
C LYS A 285 -17.84 -4.49 -12.44
N SER A 286 -18.65 -3.97 -11.51
CA SER A 286 -18.56 -2.57 -11.04
C SER A 286 -17.90 -2.42 -9.67
N MET A 287 -18.20 -3.29 -8.71
CA MET A 287 -17.72 -3.16 -7.33
C MET A 287 -16.19 -3.21 -7.19
N PRO A 288 -15.44 -4.07 -7.92
CA PRO A 288 -13.98 -4.07 -7.80
C PRO A 288 -13.36 -2.70 -8.09
N GLU A 289 -13.85 -1.99 -9.11
CA GLU A 289 -13.35 -0.66 -9.47
C GLU A 289 -13.73 0.38 -8.41
N ILE A 290 -14.99 0.37 -7.93
CA ILE A 290 -15.46 1.30 -6.89
C ILE A 290 -14.68 1.12 -5.58
N ILE A 291 -14.42 -0.12 -5.17
CA ILE A 291 -13.65 -0.43 -3.97
C ILE A 291 -12.21 0.01 -4.14
N ASN A 292 -11.59 -0.22 -5.30
CA ASN A 292 -10.23 0.26 -5.58
C ASN A 292 -10.11 1.79 -5.49
N LYS A 293 -11.14 2.55 -5.91
CA LYS A 293 -11.17 4.02 -5.78
C LYS A 293 -11.18 4.52 -4.33
N LEU A 294 -11.55 3.70 -3.35
CA LEU A 294 -11.39 4.06 -1.93
C LEU A 294 -9.92 4.27 -1.55
N GLY A 295 -8.99 3.63 -2.25
CA GLY A 295 -7.54 3.77 -2.05
C GLY A 295 -6.86 4.78 -2.98
N ASP A 296 -7.62 5.57 -3.74
CA ASP A 296 -7.09 6.51 -4.73
C ASP A 296 -6.30 7.66 -4.08
N THR A 297 -5.33 8.19 -4.82
CA THR A 297 -4.60 9.41 -4.45
C THR A 297 -5.48 10.65 -4.42
N ALA A 298 -6.48 10.74 -5.31
CA ALA A 298 -7.35 11.89 -5.42
C ALA A 298 -8.55 11.75 -4.46
N PRO A 299 -8.65 12.61 -3.42
CA PRO A 299 -9.69 12.46 -2.39
C PRO A 299 -11.11 12.49 -2.93
N ARG A 300 -11.35 13.23 -4.02
CA ARG A 300 -12.66 13.31 -4.68
C ARG A 300 -13.20 11.97 -5.15
N LEU A 301 -12.33 11.06 -5.64
CA LEU A 301 -12.74 9.73 -6.08
C LEU A 301 -13.16 8.89 -4.88
N LYS A 302 -12.30 8.82 -3.85
CA LYS A 302 -12.62 8.16 -2.57
C LYS A 302 -13.95 8.66 -1.99
N ASN A 303 -14.17 9.97 -1.93
CA ASN A 303 -15.37 10.56 -1.34
C ASN A 303 -16.63 10.19 -2.14
N ALA A 304 -16.57 10.23 -3.48
CA ALA A 304 -17.68 9.81 -4.33
C ALA A 304 -17.99 8.32 -4.16
N SER A 305 -16.98 7.45 -4.09
CA SER A 305 -17.17 6.00 -3.86
C SER A 305 -17.77 5.73 -2.47
N LEU A 306 -17.30 6.43 -1.43
CA LEU A 306 -17.84 6.32 -0.08
C LEU A 306 -19.30 6.77 -0.03
N GLN A 307 -19.63 7.90 -0.65
CA GLN A 307 -21.01 8.39 -0.73
C GLN A 307 -21.91 7.37 -1.44
N TYR A 308 -21.45 6.83 -2.57
CA TYR A 308 -22.21 5.84 -3.32
C TYR A 308 -22.53 4.60 -2.47
N LEU A 309 -21.51 4.01 -1.83
CA LEU A 309 -21.65 2.78 -1.04
C LEU A 309 -22.45 2.97 0.26
N THR A 310 -22.52 4.19 0.79
CA THR A 310 -23.21 4.47 2.05
C THR A 310 -24.60 5.07 1.87
N ASN A 311 -24.83 5.84 0.81
CA ASN A 311 -26.07 6.64 0.63
C ASN A 311 -26.81 6.36 -0.68
N ASP A 312 -26.10 6.06 -1.77
CA ASP A 312 -26.75 5.94 -3.07
C ASP A 312 -27.18 4.51 -3.40
N LEU A 313 -26.56 3.50 -2.80
CA LEU A 313 -26.97 2.10 -2.95
C LEU A 313 -27.95 1.69 -1.83
N PRO A 314 -29.12 1.07 -2.14
CA PRO A 314 -30.03 0.59 -1.12
C PRO A 314 -29.41 -0.49 -0.23
N TYR A 315 -29.74 -0.46 1.06
CA TYR A 315 -29.24 -1.45 2.02
C TYR A 315 -29.65 -2.89 1.66
N SER A 316 -30.86 -3.08 1.13
CA SER A 316 -31.31 -4.40 0.65
C SER A 316 -30.39 -4.99 -0.40
N GLU A 317 -29.80 -4.18 -1.27
CA GLU A 317 -28.86 -4.63 -2.30
C GLU A 317 -27.47 -4.95 -1.73
N LEU A 318 -27.04 -4.21 -0.71
CA LEU A 318 -25.81 -4.53 0.03
C LEU A 318 -25.86 -5.94 0.62
N GLU A 319 -27.06 -6.39 1.01
CA GLU A 319 -27.34 -7.73 1.55
C GLU A 319 -27.58 -8.77 0.46
N ASN A 320 -28.53 -8.53 -0.44
CA ASN A 320 -28.96 -9.48 -1.46
C ASN A 320 -27.85 -9.86 -2.44
N LEU A 321 -26.92 -8.93 -2.69
CA LEU A 321 -25.83 -9.07 -3.66
C LEU A 321 -24.47 -9.30 -2.97
N GLN A 322 -24.46 -9.60 -1.66
CA GLN A 322 -23.27 -9.97 -0.89
C GLN A 322 -22.14 -8.93 -0.94
N ILE A 323 -22.46 -7.64 -1.06
CA ILE A 323 -21.46 -6.59 -1.24
C ILE A 323 -20.61 -6.42 0.03
N ILE A 324 -21.27 -6.41 1.20
CA ILE A 324 -20.58 -6.23 2.48
C ILE A 324 -19.60 -7.39 2.76
N PRO A 325 -20.02 -8.68 2.73
CA PRO A 325 -19.11 -9.79 3.02
C PRO A 325 -17.96 -9.92 2.03
N VAL A 326 -18.21 -9.73 0.73
CA VAL A 326 -17.21 -9.96 -0.33
C VAL A 326 -16.21 -8.82 -0.42
N TYR A 327 -16.68 -7.57 -0.37
CA TYR A 327 -15.83 -6.42 -0.67
C TYR A 327 -15.44 -5.58 0.56
N VAL A 328 -16.35 -5.42 1.52
CA VAL A 328 -16.11 -4.57 2.69
C VAL A 328 -15.38 -5.33 3.80
N LEU A 329 -15.76 -6.59 4.05
CA LEU A 329 -15.25 -7.41 5.16
C LEU A 329 -14.18 -8.44 4.75
N SER A 330 -13.67 -8.42 3.52
CA SER A 330 -12.56 -9.30 3.13
C SER A 330 -11.27 -9.00 3.94
N PRO A 331 -10.39 -9.98 4.19
CA PRO A 331 -9.20 -9.77 5.02
C PRO A 331 -8.27 -8.63 4.52
N LEU A 332 -7.62 -7.93 5.45
CA LEU A 332 -6.73 -6.80 5.20
C LEU A 332 -5.25 -7.13 5.30
N GLN A 333 -4.85 -8.23 5.95
CA GLN A 333 -3.42 -8.53 6.20
C GLN A 333 -2.53 -8.49 4.93
N ASN A 334 -3.07 -8.87 3.77
CA ASN A 334 -2.36 -8.87 2.50
C ASN A 334 -2.52 -7.58 1.67
N VAL A 335 -3.22 -6.57 2.18
CA VAL A 335 -3.54 -5.34 1.43
C VAL A 335 -2.37 -4.35 1.55
N LEU A 336 -1.51 -4.31 0.52
CA LEU A 336 -0.36 -3.41 0.48
C LEU A 336 -0.74 -1.92 0.40
N ASN A 337 -1.91 -1.60 -0.17
CA ASN A 337 -2.40 -0.22 -0.25
C ASN A 337 -3.03 0.20 1.09
N VAL A 338 -2.23 0.88 1.92
CA VAL A 338 -2.65 1.37 3.23
C VAL A 338 -3.88 2.27 3.17
N ARG A 339 -4.00 3.14 2.15
CA ARG A 339 -5.17 4.03 1.99
C ARG A 339 -6.45 3.25 1.73
N LEU A 340 -6.36 2.19 0.92
CA LEU A 340 -7.48 1.30 0.65
C LEU A 340 -7.91 0.59 1.93
N ALA A 341 -6.97 -0.02 2.65
CA ALA A 341 -7.25 -0.71 3.91
C ALA A 341 -7.92 0.22 4.94
N GLN A 342 -7.36 1.42 5.14
CA GLN A 342 -7.92 2.42 6.05
C GLN A 342 -9.32 2.87 5.60
N SER A 343 -9.52 3.11 4.30
CA SER A 343 -10.81 3.57 3.79
C SER A 343 -11.89 2.49 3.81
N ARG A 344 -11.51 1.20 3.82
CA ARG A 344 -12.44 0.09 4.09
C ARG A 344 -12.88 0.04 5.55
N CYS A 345 -12.00 0.32 6.50
CA CYS A 345 -12.38 0.52 7.90
C CYS A 345 -13.33 1.72 8.05
N GLU A 346 -13.02 2.86 7.41
CA GLU A 346 -13.88 4.05 7.40
C GLU A 346 -15.27 3.77 6.79
N LEU A 347 -15.31 3.01 5.69
CA LEU A 347 -16.57 2.58 5.08
C LEU A 347 -17.38 1.73 6.06
N LEU A 348 -16.74 0.74 6.71
CA LEU A 348 -17.40 -0.10 7.70
C LEU A 348 -17.94 0.72 8.87
N GLU A 349 -17.18 1.69 9.38
CA GLU A 349 -17.62 2.58 10.44
C GLU A 349 -18.87 3.37 10.05
N LYS A 350 -18.88 3.96 8.85
CA LYS A 350 -20.05 4.68 8.33
C LYS A 350 -21.27 3.77 8.17
N LEU A 351 -21.07 2.54 7.71
CA LEU A 351 -22.14 1.54 7.59
C LEU A 351 -22.69 1.14 8.96
N ILE A 352 -21.84 0.88 9.95
CA ILE A 352 -22.24 0.54 11.33
C ILE A 352 -23.04 1.70 11.96
N LYS A 353 -22.60 2.95 11.77
CA LYS A 353 -23.32 4.13 12.28
C LYS A 353 -24.71 4.26 11.68
N LYS A 354 -24.88 3.92 10.39
CA LYS A 354 -26.17 4.00 9.68
C LYS A 354 -27.06 2.77 9.93
N TYR A 355 -26.45 1.60 10.08
CA TYR A 355 -27.10 0.29 10.19
C TYR A 355 -26.52 -0.46 11.40
N PRO A 356 -27.03 -0.19 12.62
CA PRO A 356 -26.45 -0.74 13.85
C PRO A 356 -26.45 -2.28 13.88
N PRO A 357 -25.36 -2.92 14.38
CA PRO A 357 -25.23 -4.38 14.47
C PRO A 357 -26.32 -5.11 15.27
N SER A 358 -27.00 -4.39 16.17
CA SER A 358 -28.10 -4.92 16.98
C SER A 358 -29.35 -5.23 16.16
N SER A 359 -29.53 -4.57 15.02
CA SER A 359 -30.75 -4.66 14.19
C SER A 359 -30.49 -5.22 12.80
N HIS A 360 -29.23 -5.45 12.43
CA HIS A 360 -28.83 -5.76 11.06
C HIS A 360 -27.93 -7.00 11.01
N SER A 361 -28.48 -8.11 10.49
CA SER A 361 -27.84 -9.44 10.47
C SER A 361 -26.48 -9.45 9.75
N ILE A 362 -26.36 -8.79 8.60
CA ILE A 362 -25.14 -8.77 7.76
C ILE A 362 -23.99 -7.99 8.40
N LEU A 363 -24.30 -7.05 9.30
CA LEU A 363 -23.36 -6.26 10.09
C LEU A 363 -23.31 -6.72 11.55
N SER A 364 -23.80 -7.93 11.84
CA SER A 364 -23.75 -8.49 13.19
C SER A 364 -22.31 -8.60 13.71
N LEU A 365 -22.15 -8.57 15.04
CA LEU A 365 -20.84 -8.65 15.71
C LEU A 365 -20.00 -9.84 15.22
N SER A 366 -20.64 -10.98 14.94
CA SER A 366 -19.94 -12.19 14.47
C SER A 366 -19.32 -12.05 13.07
N LYS A 367 -19.82 -11.13 12.24
CA LYS A 367 -19.30 -10.84 10.90
C LYS A 367 -18.27 -9.72 10.92
N ILE A 368 -18.48 -8.67 11.70
CA ILE A 368 -17.60 -7.50 11.71
C ILE A 368 -16.36 -7.69 12.60
N MET A 369 -16.47 -8.39 13.72
CA MET A 369 -15.36 -8.52 14.67
C MET A 369 -14.15 -9.28 14.10
N PRO A 370 -14.30 -10.39 13.34
CA PRO A 370 -13.15 -11.05 12.70
C PRO A 370 -12.36 -10.11 11.78
N PHE A 371 -13.05 -9.28 10.99
CA PHE A 371 -12.42 -8.28 10.13
C PHE A 371 -11.67 -7.20 10.94
N LEU A 372 -12.27 -6.72 12.04
CA LEU A 372 -11.62 -5.71 12.89
C LEU A 372 -10.41 -6.28 13.64
N VAL A 373 -10.46 -7.52 14.10
CA VAL A 373 -9.32 -8.21 14.73
C VAL A 373 -8.19 -8.44 13.71
N ASP A 374 -8.52 -8.80 12.46
CA ASP A 374 -7.57 -8.87 11.36
C ASP A 374 -6.91 -7.50 11.09
N ALA A 375 -7.70 -6.42 11.08
CA ALA A 375 -7.24 -5.05 10.89
C ALA A 375 -6.33 -4.53 12.01
N LEU A 376 -6.54 -4.97 13.27
CA LEU A 376 -5.64 -4.66 14.39
C LEU A 376 -4.22 -5.21 14.19
N GLN A 377 -4.07 -6.25 13.39
CA GLN A 377 -2.77 -6.86 13.08
C GLN A 377 -2.11 -6.25 11.83
N HIS A 378 -2.72 -5.23 11.22
CA HIS A 378 -2.20 -4.63 10.00
C HIS A 378 -0.87 -3.87 10.24
N PRO A 379 0.10 -3.87 9.30
CA PRO A 379 1.39 -3.21 9.48
C PRO A 379 1.33 -1.68 9.64
N ALA A 380 0.32 -1.03 9.07
CA ALA A 380 0.15 0.42 9.14
C ALA A 380 -0.64 0.84 10.38
N SER A 381 -0.11 1.81 11.14
CA SER A 381 -0.74 2.34 12.35
C SER A 381 -2.11 2.96 12.10
N SER A 382 -2.29 3.70 11.00
CA SER A 382 -3.57 4.32 10.66
C SER A 382 -4.72 3.32 10.49
N VAL A 383 -4.42 2.11 10.00
CA VAL A 383 -5.41 1.03 9.87
C VAL A 383 -5.73 0.43 11.24
N ARG A 384 -4.70 0.19 12.06
CA ARG A 384 -4.87 -0.33 13.42
C ARG A 384 -5.68 0.64 14.29
N GLY A 385 -5.38 1.94 14.21
CA GLY A 385 -6.10 2.99 14.93
C GLY A 385 -7.57 3.09 14.49
N ALA A 386 -7.85 2.98 13.19
CA ALA A 386 -9.23 2.95 12.69
C ALA A 386 -10.00 1.72 13.22
N ALA A 387 -9.37 0.54 13.22
CA ALA A 387 -9.98 -0.67 13.77
C ALA A 387 -10.22 -0.58 15.28
N GLU A 388 -9.23 -0.09 16.04
CA GLU A 388 -9.34 0.15 17.48
C GLU A 388 -10.52 1.08 17.80
N HIS A 389 -10.64 2.20 17.08
CA HIS A 389 -11.73 3.15 17.27
C HIS A 389 -13.10 2.48 17.09
N ILE A 390 -13.30 1.73 16.00
CA ILE A 390 -14.56 1.02 15.75
C ILE A 390 -14.86 0.01 16.85
N ILE A 391 -13.86 -0.77 17.29
CA ILE A 391 -14.05 -1.76 18.35
C ILE A 391 -14.46 -1.08 19.67
N LEU A 392 -13.87 0.06 20.01
CA LEU A 392 -14.23 0.81 21.22
C LEU A 392 -15.67 1.33 21.15
N CYS A 393 -16.09 1.89 20.00
CA CYS A 393 -17.48 2.30 19.80
C CYS A 393 -18.46 1.12 19.93
N LEU A 394 -18.09 -0.08 19.45
CA LEU A 394 -18.91 -1.28 19.61
C LEU A 394 -18.93 -1.76 21.07
N TYR A 395 -17.80 -1.68 21.79
CA TYR A 395 -17.69 -2.08 23.20
C TYR A 395 -18.53 -1.18 24.11
N GLU A 396 -18.60 0.12 23.80
CA GLU A 396 -19.50 1.05 24.48
C GLU A 396 -20.97 0.65 24.36
N GLN A 397 -21.36 -0.01 23.27
CA GLN A 397 -22.74 -0.47 23.06
C GLN A 397 -23.01 -1.85 23.69
N ASP A 398 -22.14 -2.85 23.45
CA ASP A 398 -22.34 -4.24 23.88
C ASP A 398 -21.03 -4.93 24.29
N GLY A 399 -20.39 -4.39 25.34
CA GLY A 399 -19.05 -4.78 25.77
C GLY A 399 -18.88 -6.27 26.06
N ALA A 400 -19.85 -6.91 26.71
CA ALA A 400 -19.79 -8.34 27.03
C ALA A 400 -19.76 -9.25 25.79
N LYS A 401 -20.44 -8.87 24.70
CA LYS A 401 -20.39 -9.63 23.44
C LYS A 401 -19.13 -9.32 22.64
N VAL A 402 -18.70 -8.06 22.59
CA VAL A 402 -17.46 -7.66 21.89
C VAL A 402 -16.24 -8.33 22.49
N ARG A 403 -16.15 -8.40 23.83
CA ARG A 403 -15.03 -9.02 24.55
C ARG A 403 -14.75 -10.47 24.13
N LYS A 404 -15.78 -11.23 23.75
CA LYS A 404 -15.66 -12.64 23.35
C LYS A 404 -14.89 -12.85 22.05
N TYR A 405 -14.84 -11.84 21.18
CA TYR A 405 -14.19 -11.94 19.87
C TYR A 405 -12.72 -11.54 19.89
N VAL A 406 -12.28 -10.88 20.96
CA VAL A 406 -10.88 -10.52 21.13
C VAL A 406 -10.26 -11.58 22.05
N PRO A 407 -9.37 -12.45 21.53
CA PRO A 407 -8.89 -13.62 22.27
C PRO A 407 -7.88 -13.22 23.35
N PHE A 408 -8.29 -12.57 24.45
CA PHE A 408 -7.38 -12.10 25.51
C PHE A 408 -6.69 -13.22 26.31
N ASP A 409 -7.19 -14.45 26.23
CA ASP A 409 -6.77 -15.52 27.13
C ASP A 409 -5.52 -16.29 26.67
N SER A 410 -5.22 -16.26 25.37
CA SER A 410 -4.03 -16.96 24.83
C SER A 410 -2.73 -16.20 25.14
N ALA A 411 -1.63 -16.95 25.31
CA ALA A 411 -0.31 -16.36 25.53
C ALA A 411 0.11 -15.44 24.36
N ALA A 412 -0.19 -15.83 23.12
CA ALA A 412 0.07 -15.04 21.92
C ALA A 412 -0.66 -13.69 21.91
N SER A 413 -1.94 -13.67 22.29
CA SER A 413 -2.70 -12.43 22.33
C SER A 413 -2.28 -11.51 23.47
N LYS A 414 -1.80 -12.05 24.59
CA LYS A 414 -1.22 -11.25 25.68
C LYS A 414 0.08 -10.56 25.25
N ARG A 415 0.86 -11.19 24.36
CA ARG A 415 2.06 -10.61 23.75
C ARG A 415 1.71 -9.53 22.72
N ASN A 416 0.55 -9.62 22.05
CA ASN A 416 0.14 -8.63 21.07
C ASN A 416 -0.15 -7.24 21.69
N ILE A 417 0.54 -6.24 21.16
CA ILE A 417 0.51 -4.83 21.60
C ILE A 417 -0.90 -4.24 21.55
N MET A 418 -1.59 -4.45 20.43
CA MET A 418 -2.90 -3.86 20.20
C MET A 418 -3.95 -4.47 21.13
N HIS A 419 -3.84 -5.77 21.42
CA HIS A 419 -4.76 -6.44 22.34
C HIS A 419 -4.59 -5.92 23.78
N ARG A 420 -3.36 -5.73 24.27
CA ARG A 420 -3.13 -5.12 25.59
C ARG A 420 -3.66 -3.69 25.69
N ARG A 421 -3.41 -2.88 24.65
CA ARG A 421 -3.95 -1.52 24.58
C ARG A 421 -5.48 -1.52 24.64
N LEU A 422 -6.11 -2.40 23.87
CA LEU A 422 -7.57 -2.53 23.83
C LEU A 422 -8.14 -2.99 25.18
N LEU A 423 -7.49 -3.94 25.87
CA LEU A 423 -7.90 -4.39 27.19
C LEU A 423 -7.87 -3.24 28.23
N GLN A 424 -6.79 -2.44 28.23
CA GLN A 424 -6.71 -1.27 29.11
C GLN A 424 -7.81 -0.23 28.80
N ALA A 425 -8.19 -0.09 27.52
CA ALA A 425 -9.29 0.79 27.13
C ALA A 425 -10.65 0.24 27.58
N PHE A 426 -10.89 -1.07 27.45
CA PHE A 426 -12.10 -1.74 27.95
C PHE A 426 -12.25 -1.58 29.47
N ASP A 427 -11.19 -1.83 30.24
CA ASP A 427 -11.22 -1.67 31.70
C ASP A 427 -11.58 -0.24 32.12
N LYS A 428 -11.11 0.77 31.37
CA LYS A 428 -11.47 2.18 31.61
C LYS A 428 -12.94 2.45 31.32
N ILE A 429 -13.47 1.95 30.20
CA ILE A 429 -14.89 2.08 29.85
C ILE A 429 -15.76 1.43 30.94
N ASP A 430 -15.38 0.24 31.41
CA ASP A 430 -16.12 -0.48 32.45
C ASP A 430 -16.09 0.25 33.80
N LYS A 431 -14.94 0.83 34.18
CA LYS A 431 -14.79 1.69 35.38
C LYS A 431 -15.65 2.95 35.28
N GLN A 432 -15.67 3.61 34.12
CA GLN A 432 -16.48 4.80 33.87
C GLN A 432 -17.97 4.49 33.97
N LYS A 433 -18.42 3.38 33.36
CA LYS A 433 -19.83 2.94 33.43
C LYS A 433 -20.26 2.51 34.84
N SER A 434 -19.33 2.01 35.63
CA SER A 434 -19.57 1.59 37.02
C SER A 434 -19.49 2.75 38.03
N GLY A 435 -19.17 3.97 37.59
CA GLY A 435 -19.18 5.18 38.42
C GLY A 435 -18.09 5.24 39.50
N ILE A 436 -17.06 4.38 39.43
CA ILE A 436 -15.98 4.35 40.42
C ILE A 436 -14.95 5.42 40.06
N LYS A 437 -15.07 6.61 40.67
CA LYS A 437 -14.02 7.64 40.62
C LYS A 437 -12.82 7.17 41.44
N GLU A 438 -11.66 7.00 40.81
CA GLU A 438 -10.38 6.84 41.54
C GLU A 438 -10.16 8.08 42.42
N LYS A 439 -9.86 7.86 43.71
CA LYS A 439 -9.34 8.93 44.57
C LYS A 439 -7.95 9.31 44.03
N PRO A 440 -7.70 10.57 43.64
CA PRO A 440 -6.36 10.97 43.24
C PRO A 440 -5.45 10.96 44.48
N ASN A 441 -4.33 10.24 44.39
CA ASN A 441 -3.28 10.30 45.38
C ASN A 441 -2.55 11.63 45.20
N HIS A 442 -2.90 12.64 45.99
CA HIS A 442 -2.28 13.97 45.98
C HIS A 442 -1.45 14.17 47.25
N ASP A 443 -0.13 14.01 47.12
CA ASP A 443 0.84 14.80 47.87
C ASP A 443 1.32 15.95 46.97
N ALA A 444 0.68 17.12 47.09
CA ALA A 444 1.27 18.45 46.87
C ALA A 444 0.21 19.55 47.08
N LYS A 445 0.58 20.55 47.88
CA LYS A 445 -0.24 21.65 48.42
C LYS A 445 -0.52 22.79 47.41
N GLY A 446 -1.68 23.45 47.61
CA GLY A 446 -2.01 24.84 47.24
C GLY A 446 -2.67 25.00 45.86
N SER A 447 -3.75 25.76 45.63
CA SER A 447 -4.52 26.72 46.43
C SER A 447 -5.91 26.93 45.78
N THR A 448 -6.89 27.31 46.61
CA THR A 448 -8.33 27.49 46.38
C THR A 448 -8.77 28.53 45.34
N SER A 449 -9.90 28.32 44.63
CA SER A 449 -11.14 29.14 44.74
C SER A 449 -12.37 28.62 43.93
N LYS A 450 -13.42 28.28 44.68
CA LYS A 450 -14.91 28.42 44.56
C LYS A 450 -15.68 28.29 43.21
N GLN A 451 -16.46 27.19 43.14
CA GLN A 451 -17.91 26.98 42.89
C GLN A 451 -18.74 27.85 41.91
N SER A 452 -19.51 27.18 41.03
CA SER A 452 -21.00 27.25 40.97
C SER A 452 -21.62 26.16 40.07
N LEU A 453 -22.78 25.64 40.48
CA LEU A 453 -23.57 24.54 39.89
C LEU A 453 -24.63 25.04 38.89
N THR A 454 -24.77 24.37 37.73
CA THR A 454 -26.04 23.88 37.11
C THR A 454 -25.73 23.04 35.84
N PRO A 455 -26.49 21.96 35.52
CA PRO A 455 -26.43 21.23 34.24
C PRO A 455 -27.55 21.76 33.28
N PRO A 456 -27.76 21.27 32.04
CA PRO A 456 -27.18 20.11 31.36
C PRO A 456 -26.73 20.35 29.88
N VAL A 457 -26.14 19.30 29.30
CA VAL A 457 -25.92 19.08 27.85
C VAL A 457 -24.76 19.89 27.23
N THR A 458 -23.94 19.20 26.42
CA THR A 458 -22.88 19.76 25.54
C THR A 458 -21.47 20.01 26.11
N GLN A 459 -20.91 19.09 26.91
CA GLN A 459 -19.46 19.06 27.21
C GLN A 459 -18.83 17.66 27.13
N ILE A 460 -19.06 16.93 26.04
CA ILE A 460 -18.39 15.63 25.78
C ILE A 460 -16.98 15.83 25.17
N ALA A 461 -16.57 17.06 24.82
CA ALA A 461 -15.40 17.29 23.97
C ALA A 461 -14.10 17.75 24.67
N THR A 462 -14.02 17.82 26.00
CA THR A 462 -12.84 18.44 26.66
C THR A 462 -12.13 17.61 27.74
N ASP A 463 -12.48 16.34 27.95
CA ASP A 463 -11.84 15.50 28.97
C ASP A 463 -11.37 14.13 28.44
N GLU A 464 -11.17 14.02 27.11
CA GLU A 464 -10.90 12.78 26.39
C GLU A 464 -9.44 12.27 26.50
N LEU A 465 -8.54 12.91 27.27
CA LEU A 465 -7.09 12.65 27.08
C LEU A 465 -6.17 12.76 28.30
N SER A 466 -6.60 12.34 29.49
CA SER A 466 -5.66 12.06 30.60
C SER A 466 -5.08 10.61 30.54
N ILE A 467 -5.73 9.77 29.71
CA ILE A 467 -5.53 8.33 29.43
C ILE A 467 -4.28 7.89 28.63
N MET A 468 -3.74 8.77 27.78
CA MET A 468 -2.90 8.35 26.65
C MET A 468 -1.49 8.89 26.65
N LYS A 469 -1.11 9.67 27.68
CA LYS A 469 0.19 10.35 27.70
C LYS A 469 1.38 9.45 28.05
N THR A 470 1.17 8.15 28.26
CA THR A 470 2.23 7.21 28.70
C THR A 470 2.30 6.01 27.77
N CYS A 471 3.50 5.68 27.29
CA CYS A 471 3.75 4.46 26.52
C CYS A 471 3.71 3.22 27.43
N ILE A 472 2.96 2.18 27.04
CA ILE A 472 2.82 0.96 27.85
C ILE A 472 4.07 0.06 27.85
N PHE A 473 5.04 0.33 26.97
CA PHE A 473 6.25 -0.49 26.81
C PHE A 473 7.48 0.16 27.45
N CYS A 474 7.75 1.41 27.08
CA CYS A 474 8.93 2.14 27.54
C CYS A 474 8.62 3.04 28.74
N GLU A 475 7.34 3.16 29.13
CA GLU A 475 6.86 3.97 30.25
C GLU A 475 7.18 5.47 30.14
N GLU A 476 7.63 5.92 28.97
CA GLU A 476 7.84 7.32 28.68
C GLU A 476 6.50 8.06 28.78
N LYS A 477 6.53 9.20 29.49
CA LYS A 477 5.40 10.12 29.59
C LYS A 477 5.67 11.33 28.69
N ASN A 478 4.75 11.64 27.79
CA ASN A 478 4.87 12.75 26.88
C ASN A 478 3.48 13.34 26.59
N ASP A 479 3.36 14.67 26.66
CA ASP A 479 2.10 15.36 26.34
C ASP A 479 1.67 15.17 24.88
N LYS A 480 2.61 14.84 23.99
CA LYS A 480 2.34 14.51 22.59
C LYS A 480 1.79 13.10 22.37
N PHE A 481 1.80 12.25 23.39
CA PHE A 481 1.19 10.92 23.31
C PHE A 481 -0.34 11.06 23.37
N THR A 482 -0.90 11.50 22.25
CA THR A 482 -2.31 11.33 21.88
C THR A 482 -2.51 9.91 21.32
N SER A 483 -3.71 9.51 20.89
CA SER A 483 -3.92 8.23 20.18
C SER A 483 -2.97 8.09 18.99
N GLU A 484 -2.91 9.12 18.15
CA GLU A 484 -2.04 9.19 16.97
C GLU A 484 -0.56 9.31 17.36
N GLY A 485 -0.24 10.07 18.41
CA GLY A 485 1.13 10.23 18.89
C GLY A 485 1.71 8.95 19.50
N LEU A 486 0.91 8.16 20.21
CA LEU A 486 1.29 6.82 20.68
C LEU A 486 1.50 5.86 19.52
N ASP A 487 0.66 5.93 18.50
CA ASP A 487 0.80 5.10 17.30
C ASP A 487 2.10 5.39 16.55
N GLU A 488 2.46 6.66 16.38
CA GLU A 488 3.75 7.04 15.82
C GLU A 488 4.91 6.59 16.71
N HIS A 489 4.79 6.75 18.03
CA HIS A 489 5.78 6.25 18.97
C HIS A 489 5.98 4.74 18.85
N TYR A 490 4.91 3.94 18.79
CA TYR A 490 5.00 2.50 18.63
C TYR A 490 5.61 2.10 17.28
N ASP A 491 5.23 2.81 16.21
CA ASP A 491 5.68 2.50 14.86
C ASP A 491 7.16 2.85 14.62
N LYS A 492 7.67 3.95 15.20
CA LYS A 492 9.00 4.49 14.85
C LYS A 492 9.97 4.63 16.02
N GLU A 493 9.49 5.00 17.21
CA GLU A 493 10.37 5.53 18.27
C GLU A 493 10.60 4.61 19.46
N CYS A 494 9.63 3.75 19.79
CA CYS A 494 9.63 2.98 21.03
C CYS A 494 10.80 1.98 21.03
N PRO A 495 11.78 2.11 21.96
CA PRO A 495 12.98 1.26 21.98
C PRO A 495 12.70 -0.20 22.34
N MET A 496 11.52 -0.49 22.89
CA MET A 496 11.10 -1.84 23.29
C MET A 496 10.50 -2.64 22.12
N LEU A 497 10.25 -1.98 21.00
CA LEU A 497 9.53 -2.53 19.85
C LEU A 497 10.41 -2.60 18.61
N ILE A 498 10.09 -3.51 17.70
CA ILE A 498 10.77 -3.68 16.42
C ILE A 498 9.76 -3.98 15.31
N ARG A 499 10.07 -3.50 14.09
CA ARG A 499 9.31 -3.83 12.88
C ARG A 499 9.85 -5.13 12.31
N CYS A 500 9.01 -6.17 12.24
CA CYS A 500 9.39 -7.46 11.64
C CYS A 500 9.87 -7.27 10.20
N SER A 501 11.00 -7.90 9.83
CA SER A 501 11.58 -7.77 8.49
C SER A 501 10.70 -8.38 7.39
N ASN A 502 9.85 -9.35 7.76
CA ASN A 502 9.03 -10.12 6.83
C ASN A 502 7.63 -9.53 6.70
N CYS A 503 6.79 -9.65 7.73
CA CYS A 503 5.38 -9.21 7.70
C CYS A 503 5.18 -7.71 8.03
N LYS A 504 6.25 -6.99 8.41
CA LYS A 504 6.21 -5.55 8.75
C LYS A 504 5.35 -5.16 9.95
N GLN A 505 4.83 -6.13 10.72
CA GLN A 505 4.15 -5.87 11.99
C GLN A 505 5.12 -5.30 13.03
N ILE A 506 4.59 -4.50 13.95
CA ILE A 506 5.32 -4.00 15.11
C ILE A 506 5.14 -5.02 16.24
N VAL A 507 6.26 -5.56 16.72
CA VAL A 507 6.31 -6.59 17.77
C VAL A 507 7.26 -6.16 18.88
N GLU A 508 7.09 -6.71 20.08
CA GLU A 508 8.09 -6.53 21.14
C GLU A 508 9.37 -7.27 20.78
N ILE A 509 10.52 -6.66 21.07
CA ILE A 509 11.82 -7.31 20.84
C ILE A 509 11.92 -8.63 21.64
N ALA A 510 11.33 -8.66 22.83
CA ALA A 510 11.32 -9.83 23.70
C ALA A 510 10.57 -11.03 23.12
N SER A 511 9.57 -10.80 22.26
CA SER A 511 8.74 -11.86 21.64
C SER A 511 9.05 -12.08 20.16
N LEU A 512 10.06 -11.41 19.60
CA LEU A 512 10.39 -11.46 18.17
C LEU A 512 10.65 -12.90 17.68
N THR A 513 11.39 -13.69 18.46
CA THR A 513 11.69 -15.08 18.11
C THR A 513 10.42 -15.92 17.98
N GLU A 514 9.53 -15.82 18.95
CA GLU A 514 8.26 -16.55 18.97
C GLU A 514 7.33 -16.08 17.83
N HIS A 515 7.27 -14.76 17.59
CA HIS A 515 6.56 -14.21 16.44
C HIS A 515 7.03 -14.83 15.12
N LEU A 516 8.35 -14.93 14.89
CA LEU A 516 8.90 -15.51 13.66
C LEU A 516 8.61 -17.00 13.50
N LEU A 517 8.47 -17.75 14.60
CA LEU A 517 8.27 -19.20 14.58
C LEU A 517 6.78 -19.60 14.54
N GLU A 518 5.90 -18.82 15.16
CA GLU A 518 4.52 -19.22 15.42
C GLU A 518 3.48 -18.35 14.69
N GLU A 519 3.71 -17.05 14.57
CA GLU A 519 2.69 -16.07 14.17
C GLU A 519 2.92 -15.47 12.78
N CYS A 520 4.18 -15.34 12.37
CA CYS A 520 4.57 -14.64 11.14
C CYS A 520 4.13 -15.39 9.87
N GLU A 521 3.72 -14.64 8.84
CA GLU A 521 3.39 -15.17 7.51
C GLU A 521 4.53 -16.00 6.90
N SER A 522 5.78 -15.64 7.21
CA SER A 522 6.99 -16.33 6.75
C SER A 522 7.51 -17.39 7.73
N ARG A 523 6.70 -17.87 8.69
CA ARG A 523 7.13 -18.84 9.72
C ARG A 523 7.77 -20.12 9.16
N SER A 524 7.34 -20.57 7.97
CA SER A 524 7.90 -21.74 7.29
C SER A 524 9.36 -21.57 6.86
N GLN A 525 9.87 -20.33 6.85
CA GLN A 525 11.25 -20.01 6.50
C GLN A 525 12.19 -19.99 7.71
N TYR A 526 11.70 -20.32 8.90
CA TYR A 526 12.48 -20.28 10.13
C TYR A 526 12.43 -21.61 10.87
N GLN A 527 13.51 -21.93 11.57
CA GLN A 527 13.62 -23.05 12.49
C GLN A 527 14.25 -22.59 13.79
N GLN A 528 13.80 -23.13 14.92
CA GLN A 528 14.35 -22.80 16.22
C GLN A 528 15.68 -23.52 16.45
N CYS A 529 16.74 -22.78 16.79
CA CYS A 529 18.00 -23.37 17.20
C CYS A 529 17.87 -23.98 18.61
N PRO A 530 18.23 -25.24 18.86
CA PRO A 530 18.15 -25.87 20.18
C PRO A 530 19.18 -25.31 21.19
N LEU A 531 20.19 -24.57 20.73
CA LEU A 531 21.26 -24.03 21.59
C LEU A 531 20.97 -22.60 22.03
N CYS A 532 20.75 -21.68 21.08
CA CYS A 532 20.47 -20.27 21.39
C CYS A 532 18.96 -19.94 21.47
N LEU A 533 18.09 -20.90 21.12
CA LEU A 533 16.62 -20.76 21.10
C LEU A 533 16.08 -19.70 20.13
N GLU A 534 16.94 -19.06 19.33
CA GLU A 534 16.55 -18.07 18.33
C GLU A 534 15.92 -18.68 17.07
N ALA A 535 15.15 -17.86 16.36
CA ALA A 535 14.57 -18.20 15.07
C ALA A 535 15.62 -18.00 13.97
N ILE A 536 16.15 -19.10 13.44
CA ILE A 536 17.19 -19.09 12.41
C ILE A 536 16.56 -19.32 11.03
N PRO A 537 16.88 -18.52 10.00
CA PRO A 537 16.41 -18.78 8.64
C PRO A 537 16.79 -20.19 8.17
N SER A 538 15.85 -20.92 7.58
CA SER A 538 16.03 -22.32 7.13
C SER A 538 17.23 -22.48 6.19
N LEU A 539 17.52 -21.49 5.35
CA LEU A 539 18.69 -21.47 4.45
C LEU A 539 20.03 -21.52 5.19
N ASN A 540 20.09 -20.98 6.42
CA ASN A 540 21.33 -20.87 7.20
C ASN A 540 21.37 -21.83 8.40
N TYR A 541 20.30 -22.60 8.64
CA TYR A 541 20.12 -23.42 9.83
C TYR A 541 21.22 -24.48 9.99
N ASP A 542 21.46 -25.28 8.95
CA ASP A 542 22.47 -26.34 9.00
C ASP A 542 23.86 -25.80 9.28
N ASN A 543 24.20 -24.65 8.69
CA ASN A 543 25.50 -24.02 8.89
C ASN A 543 25.63 -23.46 10.32
N HIS A 544 24.57 -22.82 10.82
CA HIS A 544 24.52 -22.31 12.19
C HIS A 544 24.75 -23.42 13.24
N ILE A 545 24.08 -24.57 13.07
CA ILE A 545 24.20 -25.71 14.00
C ILE A 545 25.56 -26.39 13.89
N LYS A 546 26.13 -26.51 12.68
CA LYS A 546 27.45 -27.13 12.47
C LYS A 546 28.58 -26.33 13.09
N ILE A 547 28.55 -25.01 12.93
CA ILE A 547 29.64 -24.13 13.38
C ILE A 547 29.58 -23.90 14.91
N ARG A 548 28.40 -23.98 15.55
CA ARG A 548 28.21 -23.82 17.00
C ARG A 548 28.82 -22.54 17.61
N MET A 549 28.87 -21.46 16.83
CA MET A 549 29.37 -20.15 17.30
C MET A 549 28.28 -19.27 17.92
N CYS A 550 27.07 -19.78 18.09
CA CYS A 550 25.99 -19.05 18.75
C CYS A 550 26.13 -19.09 20.28
N THR A 551 25.64 -18.04 20.94
CA THR A 551 25.60 -17.98 22.40
C THR A 551 24.50 -18.90 22.90
N MET A 552 24.84 -19.90 23.72
CA MET A 552 23.86 -20.79 24.33
C MET A 552 22.90 -19.99 25.22
N ALA A 553 21.60 -20.15 25.01
CA ALA A 553 20.58 -19.51 25.83
C ALA A 553 20.52 -20.19 27.21
N LYS A 554 20.26 -19.39 28.25
CA LYS A 554 19.98 -19.92 29.59
C LYS A 554 18.48 -20.09 29.79
N SER A 555 18.10 -20.72 30.90
CA SER A 555 16.70 -20.77 31.33
C SER A 555 16.16 -19.36 31.57
N SER A 556 14.86 -19.16 31.37
CA SER A 556 14.20 -17.85 31.52
C SER A 556 14.31 -17.27 32.94
N SER A 557 14.51 -18.11 33.95
CA SER A 557 14.78 -17.68 35.33
C SER A 557 16.19 -17.12 35.54
N GLU A 558 17.15 -17.51 34.71
CA GLU A 558 18.56 -17.11 34.83
C GLU A 558 18.93 -15.94 33.93
N ALA A 559 18.43 -15.94 32.68
CA ALA A 559 18.68 -14.86 31.74
C ALA A 559 17.62 -14.84 30.63
N ASN A 560 17.33 -13.65 30.11
CA ASN A 560 16.68 -13.53 28.80
C ASN A 560 17.73 -13.65 27.69
N HIS A 561 17.30 -14.00 26.48
CA HIS A 561 18.18 -14.05 25.30
C HIS A 561 17.74 -12.99 24.27
N CYS A 562 18.64 -12.05 23.95
CA CYS A 562 18.31 -10.94 23.05
C CYS A 562 18.53 -11.30 21.56
N PRO A 563 17.48 -11.36 20.73
CA PRO A 563 17.60 -11.75 19.31
C PRO A 563 18.27 -10.68 18.43
N LEU A 564 18.55 -9.48 18.97
CA LEU A 564 19.22 -8.41 18.24
C LEU A 564 20.74 -8.47 18.38
N CYS A 565 21.23 -8.82 19.57
CA CYS A 565 22.67 -8.86 19.86
C CYS A 565 23.18 -10.26 20.17
N HIS A 566 22.31 -11.28 20.16
CA HIS A 566 22.60 -12.69 20.37
C HIS A 566 23.31 -12.99 21.70
N LYS A 567 22.94 -12.24 22.75
CA LYS A 567 23.55 -12.33 24.09
C LYS A 567 22.50 -12.58 25.15
N ASN A 568 22.93 -13.27 26.21
CA ASN A 568 22.16 -13.40 27.44
C ASN A 568 22.20 -12.09 28.22
N ILE A 569 21.04 -11.66 28.72
CA ILE A 569 20.82 -10.44 29.48
C ILE A 569 20.11 -10.78 30.80
N GLU A 570 20.00 -9.81 31.71
CA GLU A 570 19.30 -10.01 32.98
C GLU A 570 17.88 -10.60 32.77
N PRO A 571 17.42 -11.51 33.64
CA PRO A 571 16.12 -12.17 33.50
C PRO A 571 14.95 -11.20 33.77
N GLY A 572 13.76 -11.59 33.32
CA GLY A 572 12.51 -10.85 33.55
C GLY A 572 12.36 -9.57 32.74
N GLU A 573 11.24 -8.88 32.94
CA GLU A 573 10.85 -7.69 32.16
C GLU A 573 11.78 -6.49 32.42
N GLN A 574 12.29 -6.37 33.65
CA GLN A 574 13.22 -5.32 34.03
C GLN A 574 14.58 -5.47 33.33
N GLY A 575 15.03 -6.71 33.11
CA GLY A 575 16.26 -6.99 32.37
C GLY A 575 16.17 -6.58 30.89
N TRP A 576 15.00 -6.73 30.27
CA TRP A 576 14.75 -6.18 28.93
C TRP A 576 14.78 -4.65 28.91
N ARG A 577 14.13 -3.99 29.88
CA ARG A 577 14.16 -2.52 29.97
C ARG A 577 15.58 -2.00 30.19
N SER A 578 16.33 -2.58 31.12
CA SER A 578 17.71 -2.18 31.40
C SER A 578 18.61 -2.37 30.18
N HIS A 579 18.46 -3.49 29.46
CA HIS A 579 19.22 -3.78 28.25
C HIS A 579 18.86 -2.90 27.04
N LEU A 580 17.58 -2.57 26.84
CA LEU A 580 17.14 -1.84 25.64
C LEU A 580 17.15 -0.31 25.83
N MET A 581 17.01 0.18 27.05
CA MET A 581 16.87 1.62 27.36
C MET A 581 17.93 2.16 28.32
N GLY A 582 18.73 1.29 28.96
CA GLY A 582 19.75 1.69 29.93
C GLY A 582 20.94 2.45 29.33
N GLU A 583 21.89 2.82 30.17
CA GLU A 583 23.08 3.58 29.75
C GLU A 583 23.94 2.85 28.74
N ARG A 584 24.01 1.52 28.87
CA ARG A 584 24.64 0.60 27.93
C ARG A 584 23.59 -0.14 27.09
N ALA A 585 22.62 0.61 26.55
CA ALA A 585 21.57 0.05 25.71
C ALA A 585 22.13 -0.76 24.53
N CYS A 586 21.42 -1.82 24.15
CA CYS A 586 21.75 -2.74 23.07
C CYS A 586 22.23 -2.00 21.81
N ALA A 587 23.48 -2.26 21.42
CA ALA A 587 24.11 -1.59 20.27
C ALA A 587 23.43 -1.94 18.93
N PHE A 588 22.73 -3.09 18.88
CA PHE A 588 22.02 -3.57 17.70
C PHE A 588 20.53 -3.21 17.71
N ASN A 589 20.07 -2.44 18.69
CA ASN A 589 18.71 -1.91 18.68
C ASN A 589 18.63 -0.70 17.73
N PRO A 590 17.88 -0.79 16.61
CA PRO A 590 17.80 0.31 15.64
C PRO A 590 17.08 1.55 16.19
N ARG A 591 16.37 1.42 17.32
CA ARG A 591 15.60 2.51 17.97
C ARG A 591 16.29 3.07 19.21
N ARG A 592 17.60 2.86 19.34
CA ARG A 592 18.38 3.37 20.47
C ARG A 592 18.40 4.91 20.48
N LYS A 593 17.85 5.51 21.53
CA LYS A 593 17.94 6.96 21.77
C LYS A 593 19.37 7.31 22.21
N ASP A 594 20.21 7.80 21.31
CA ASP A 594 21.54 8.29 21.68
C ASP A 594 21.41 9.51 22.62
N LYS A 595 21.75 9.34 23.91
CA LYS A 595 21.79 10.42 24.92
C LYS A 595 22.70 11.61 24.53
N LYS A 596 23.50 11.51 23.46
CA LYS A 596 24.35 12.59 22.94
C LYS A 596 23.58 13.72 22.24
N SER A 597 22.36 13.48 21.75
CA SER A 597 21.55 14.52 21.09
C SER A 597 20.89 15.51 22.07
N SER A 598 20.54 15.05 23.27
CA SER A 598 19.87 15.86 24.30
C SER A 598 20.78 16.93 24.92
N LYS A 599 22.10 16.68 25.02
CA LYS A 599 23.06 17.67 25.56
C LYS A 599 23.36 18.81 24.58
N LYS A 600 23.33 18.59 23.26
CA LYS A 600 23.49 19.67 22.26
C LYS A 600 22.30 20.64 22.24
N ARG A 601 21.10 20.19 22.60
CA ARG A 601 19.90 21.04 22.66
C ARG A 601 19.88 21.98 23.88
N ILE A 602 20.52 21.60 24.99
CA ILE A 602 20.59 22.41 26.21
C ILE A 602 21.70 23.48 26.13
N LEU A 603 22.81 23.19 25.45
CA LEU A 603 23.91 24.15 25.29
C LEU A 603 23.61 25.30 24.32
N LYS A 604 22.74 25.11 23.32
CA LYS A 604 22.28 26.22 22.44
C LYS A 604 21.33 27.22 23.12
N LYS A 605 20.68 26.86 24.23
CA LYS A 605 19.77 27.76 24.97
C LYS A 605 20.46 28.62 26.04
N LYS A 606 21.72 28.35 26.39
CA LYS A 606 22.47 29.13 27.39
C LYS A 606 23.42 30.19 26.80
N GLY A 607 23.47 30.33 25.47
CA GLY A 607 24.35 31.29 24.77
C GLY A 607 23.68 32.54 24.22
N LYS A 608 22.43 32.83 24.59
CA LYS A 608 21.75 34.10 24.29
C LYS A 608 21.09 34.61 25.57
N LYS A 609 21.87 35.32 26.38
CA LYS A 609 21.38 36.34 27.30
C LYS A 609 22.28 37.55 27.15
#